data_AF-A0A0E9MP26-F1
#
_entry.id   AF-A0A0E9MP26-F1
#
_cell.length_a   1.000
_cell.length_b   1.000
_cell.length_c   1.000
_cell.angle_alpha   90.00
_cell.angle_beta   90.00
_cell.angle_gamma   90.00
#
_symmetry.space_group_name_H-M   'P 1'
#
loop_
_entity.id
_entity.type
_entity.pdbx_description
1 polymer ?
#
loop_
_entity_poly.entity_id
_entity_poly.type
_entity_poly.pdbx_seq_one_letter_code
_entity_poly.pdbx_strand_id
1 'polypeptide(L)'
;MIGKNFFWDSCIFIRYLVGNSAEACFQDISRFVDEARAGKRTIYFSTVTYAELRQEFFKGGEYGSIRDLFDDLGASFIPIEPNPNILIQAGELRSAKSTNPGDPNPPAQRAIATPDAILLVSTLWVRDVLNVPDILFHTTDEGKGKGWAGRSVPIIGFERWYPEATRTPMVSRVCSLRREQPQHPEPTLEGIVVHGRFPQPQ
;
A
#
# COMPACT_ATOMS: atom_id res chain seq x y z
N MET A 1 15.86 8.59 -11.96
CA MET A 1 15.06 7.48 -12.52
C MET A 1 13.93 7.24 -11.54
N ILE A 2 12.73 7.66 -11.89
CA ILE A 2 11.53 7.34 -11.12
C ILE A 2 11.25 5.85 -11.35
N GLY A 3 10.78 5.12 -10.33
CA GLY A 3 10.30 3.75 -10.52
C GLY A 3 11.23 2.62 -10.14
N LYS A 4 12.30 2.88 -9.39
CA LYS A 4 13.18 1.79 -8.90
C LYS A 4 12.77 1.22 -7.56
N ASN A 5 12.07 2.02 -6.75
CA ASN A 5 11.79 1.71 -5.36
C ASN A 5 10.29 1.64 -5.12
N PHE A 6 9.83 0.50 -4.64
CA PHE A 6 8.42 0.29 -4.31
C PHE A 6 8.29 -0.10 -2.85
N PHE A 7 7.18 0.28 -2.23
CA PHE A 7 6.76 -0.29 -0.96
C PHE A 7 5.50 -1.11 -1.20
N TRP A 8 5.50 -2.39 -0.86
CA TRP A 8 4.34 -3.26 -1.08
C TRP A 8 3.50 -3.41 0.17
N ASP A 9 2.20 -3.21 -0.03
CA ASP A 9 1.14 -3.64 0.88
C ASP A 9 1.01 -5.18 0.89
N SER A 10 0.52 -5.75 1.99
CA SER A 10 0.25 -7.18 2.12
C SER A 10 -0.74 -7.69 1.07
N CYS A 11 -1.70 -6.86 0.65
CA CYS A 11 -2.65 -7.24 -0.40
C CYS A 11 -1.98 -7.54 -1.76
N ILE A 12 -0.80 -6.97 -2.04
CA ILE A 12 -0.02 -7.26 -3.25
C ILE A 12 0.56 -8.67 -3.19
N PHE A 13 1.15 -9.04 -2.05
CA PHE A 13 1.66 -10.39 -1.82
C PHE A 13 0.53 -11.44 -1.87
N ILE A 14 -0.62 -11.15 -1.27
CA ILE A 14 -1.78 -12.05 -1.32
C ILE A 14 -2.22 -12.29 -2.76
N ARG A 15 -2.28 -11.24 -3.59
CA ARG A 15 -2.63 -11.40 -5.02
C ARG A 15 -1.58 -12.20 -5.78
N TYR A 16 -0.30 -11.98 -5.49
CA TYR A 16 0.79 -12.76 -6.07
C TYR A 16 0.68 -14.25 -5.72
N LEU A 17 0.34 -14.58 -4.46
CA LEU A 17 0.21 -15.95 -4.01
C LEU A 17 -1.04 -16.66 -4.54
N VAL A 18 -2.19 -15.98 -4.50
CA VAL A 18 -3.49 -16.57 -4.88
C VAL A 18 -3.61 -16.75 -6.40
N GLY A 19 -2.82 -16.02 -7.19
CA GLY A 19 -2.52 -16.42 -8.56
C GLY A 19 -3.74 -16.49 -9.48
N ASN A 20 -4.45 -15.38 -9.68
CA ASN A 20 -5.43 -15.31 -10.78
C ASN A 20 -4.74 -14.80 -12.05
N SER A 21 -4.11 -15.70 -12.81
CA SER A 21 -3.33 -15.36 -14.01
C SER A 21 -4.12 -14.69 -15.14
N ALA A 22 -5.45 -14.74 -15.07
CA ALA A 22 -6.36 -14.05 -15.98
C ALA A 22 -6.57 -12.57 -15.61
N GLU A 23 -6.25 -12.14 -14.39
CA GLU A 23 -6.32 -10.74 -13.97
C GLU A 23 -5.06 -9.99 -14.43
N ALA A 24 -5.24 -8.88 -15.15
CA ALA A 24 -4.14 -8.04 -15.63
C ALA A 24 -3.21 -7.59 -14.48
N CYS A 25 -3.79 -7.25 -13.32
CA CYS A 25 -3.05 -6.87 -12.12
C CYS A 25 -2.08 -7.97 -11.64
N PHE A 26 -2.41 -9.25 -11.82
CA PHE A 26 -1.50 -10.34 -11.47
C PHE A 26 -0.27 -10.38 -12.38
N GLN A 27 -0.49 -10.23 -13.69
CA GLN A 27 0.61 -10.23 -14.67
C GLN A 27 1.58 -9.08 -14.41
N ASP A 28 1.07 -7.92 -14.02
CA ASP A 28 1.89 -6.77 -13.64
C ASP A 28 2.72 -7.07 -12.39
N ILE A 29 2.12 -7.64 -11.35
CA ILE A 29 2.83 -8.02 -10.11
C ILE A 29 3.96 -9.02 -10.42
N SER A 30 3.72 -10.05 -11.21
CA SER A 30 4.75 -11.04 -11.58
C SER A 30 5.93 -10.39 -12.30
N ARG A 31 5.67 -9.44 -13.21
CA ARG A 31 6.74 -8.68 -13.88
C ARG A 31 7.57 -7.86 -12.89
N PHE A 32 6.94 -7.23 -11.89
CA PHE A 32 7.67 -6.53 -10.84
C PHE A 32 8.56 -7.48 -10.02
N VAL A 33 8.09 -8.69 -9.71
CA VAL A 33 8.91 -9.72 -9.03
C VAL A 33 10.12 -10.10 -9.89
N ASP A 34 9.92 -10.40 -11.17
CA ASP A 34 11.01 -10.77 -12.08
C ASP A 34 12.05 -9.65 -12.23
N GLU A 35 11.59 -8.40 -12.32
CA GLU A 35 12.47 -7.24 -12.40
C GLU A 35 13.23 -7.00 -11.09
N ALA A 36 12.59 -7.25 -9.95
CA ALA A 36 13.26 -7.20 -8.64
C ALA A 36 14.33 -8.29 -8.53
N ARG A 37 14.01 -9.55 -8.89
CA ARG A 37 14.99 -10.66 -8.94
C ARG A 37 16.17 -10.36 -9.87
N ALA A 38 15.91 -9.67 -10.98
CA ALA A 38 16.95 -9.22 -11.91
C ALA A 38 17.74 -7.98 -11.42
N GLY A 39 17.50 -7.50 -10.19
CA GLY A 39 18.17 -6.35 -9.59
C GLY A 39 17.80 -5.01 -10.24
N LYS A 40 16.72 -4.95 -11.02
CA LYS A 40 16.26 -3.71 -11.67
C LYS A 40 15.46 -2.83 -10.73
N ARG A 41 14.90 -3.43 -9.67
CA ARG A 41 14.04 -2.78 -8.69
C ARG A 41 14.33 -3.29 -7.28
N THR A 42 14.00 -2.45 -6.30
CA THR A 42 14.02 -2.79 -4.88
C THR A 42 12.62 -2.66 -4.34
N ILE A 43 12.15 -3.69 -3.64
CA ILE A 43 10.82 -3.72 -3.05
C ILE A 43 10.96 -3.75 -1.54
N TYR A 44 10.49 -2.70 -0.88
CA TYR A 44 10.39 -2.62 0.57
C TYR A 44 9.03 -3.17 1.00
N PHE A 45 8.95 -3.70 2.21
CA PHE A 45 7.68 -4.09 2.82
C PHE A 45 7.79 -4.05 4.35
N SER A 46 6.68 -3.94 5.06
CA SER A 46 6.69 -4.00 6.52
C SER A 46 6.68 -5.45 6.99
N THR A 47 7.44 -5.80 8.03
CA THR A 47 7.38 -7.16 8.59
C THR A 47 6.03 -7.49 9.24
N VAL A 48 5.14 -6.50 9.42
CA VAL A 48 3.73 -6.75 9.77
C VAL A 48 3.02 -7.61 8.72
N THR A 49 3.46 -7.55 7.46
CA THR A 49 2.96 -8.39 6.37
C THR A 49 3.10 -9.88 6.69
N TYR A 50 4.09 -10.29 7.49
CA TYR A 50 4.22 -11.68 7.92
C TYR A 50 3.01 -12.17 8.73
N ALA A 51 2.38 -11.28 9.51
CA ALA A 51 1.17 -11.61 10.26
C ALA A 51 -0.10 -11.58 9.40
N GLU A 52 -0.06 -10.86 8.27
CA GLU A 52 -1.21 -10.75 7.36
C GLU A 52 -1.27 -11.91 6.35
N LEU A 53 -0.12 -12.50 6.01
CA LEU A 53 -0.02 -13.65 5.12
C LEU A 53 -0.38 -14.95 5.85
N ARG A 54 -1.65 -15.34 5.75
CA ARG A 54 -2.17 -16.59 6.32
C ARG A 54 -1.72 -17.81 5.52
N GLN A 55 -1.47 -18.93 6.21
CA GLN A 55 -1.03 -20.20 5.60
C GLN A 55 -1.97 -20.72 4.51
N GLU A 56 -3.26 -20.38 4.56
CA GLU A 56 -4.25 -20.74 3.55
C GLU A 56 -3.97 -20.16 2.15
N PHE A 57 -3.28 -19.02 2.06
CA PHE A 57 -2.92 -18.40 0.78
C PHE A 57 -1.84 -19.19 0.01
N PHE A 58 -1.17 -20.13 0.67
CA PHE A 58 -0.12 -20.99 0.08
C PHE A 58 -0.66 -22.33 -0.43
N LYS A 59 -1.95 -22.62 -0.20
CA LYS A 59 -2.54 -23.90 -0.61
C LYS A 59 -2.68 -23.96 -2.14
N GLY A 60 -2.01 -24.92 -2.77
CA GLY A 60 -2.11 -25.17 -4.21
C GLY A 60 -1.36 -24.17 -5.08
N GLY A 61 -0.53 -23.30 -4.49
CA GLY A 61 0.34 -22.38 -5.19
C GLY A 61 1.77 -22.91 -5.38
N GLU A 62 2.64 -22.04 -5.90
CA GLU A 62 4.07 -22.32 -6.10
C GLU A 62 4.85 -22.49 -4.78
N TYR A 63 4.45 -21.73 -3.75
CA TYR A 63 5.12 -21.69 -2.46
C TYR A 63 4.35 -22.52 -1.42
N GLY A 64 5.06 -23.33 -0.63
CA GLY A 64 4.46 -24.14 0.44
C GLY A 64 4.25 -23.39 1.75
N SER A 65 5.03 -22.32 1.99
CA SER A 65 4.96 -21.51 3.20
C SER A 65 5.42 -20.07 2.98
N ILE A 66 5.17 -19.22 3.99
CA ILE A 66 5.70 -17.86 4.01
C ILE A 66 7.24 -17.82 3.99
N ARG A 67 7.90 -18.83 4.57
CA ARG A 67 9.36 -18.91 4.56
C ARG A 67 9.85 -19.17 3.14
N ASP A 68 9.26 -20.15 2.47
CA ASP A 68 9.58 -20.50 1.08
C ASP A 68 9.46 -19.28 0.15
N LEU A 69 8.40 -18.47 0.33
CA LEU A 69 8.22 -17.24 -0.43
C LEU A 69 9.36 -16.25 -0.20
N PHE A 70 9.65 -15.86 1.04
CA PHE A 70 10.64 -14.83 1.30
C PHE A 70 12.08 -15.32 1.10
N ASP A 71 12.34 -16.62 1.24
CA ASP A 71 13.61 -17.24 0.88
C ASP A 71 13.88 -17.11 -0.63
N ASP A 72 12.85 -17.29 -1.46
CA ASP A 72 12.92 -17.13 -2.91
C ASP A 72 12.94 -15.66 -3.38
N LEU A 73 12.14 -14.78 -2.78
CA LEU A 73 12.16 -13.34 -3.08
C LEU A 73 13.52 -12.71 -2.74
N GLY A 74 14.21 -13.25 -1.74
CA GLY A 74 15.61 -12.97 -1.46
C GLY A 74 15.92 -11.50 -1.18
N ALA A 75 17.14 -11.08 -1.48
CA ALA A 75 17.68 -9.76 -1.13
C ALA A 75 17.02 -8.58 -1.85
N SER A 76 16.24 -8.82 -2.91
CA SER A 76 15.53 -7.78 -3.66
C SER A 76 14.28 -7.27 -2.93
N PHE A 77 13.83 -8.01 -1.91
CA PHE A 77 12.73 -7.65 -1.03
C PHE A 77 13.28 -7.29 0.36
N ILE A 78 13.26 -6.00 0.71
CA ILE A 78 13.86 -5.47 1.93
C ILE A 78 12.79 -5.36 3.03
N PRO A 79 12.87 -6.17 4.10
CA PRO A 79 11.95 -6.07 5.22
C PRO A 79 12.22 -4.80 6.05
N ILE A 80 11.15 -4.13 6.46
CA ILE A 80 11.17 -2.98 7.36
C ILE A 80 10.46 -3.39 8.64
N GLU A 81 11.22 -3.53 9.73
CA GLU A 81 10.67 -3.80 11.04
C GLU A 81 10.04 -2.51 11.63
N PRO A 82 8.75 -2.55 12.04
CA PRO A 82 8.13 -1.41 12.72
C PRO A 82 8.82 -1.12 14.05
N ASN A 83 9.75 -0.16 14.04
CA ASN A 83 10.39 0.34 15.24
C ASN A 83 9.40 1.18 16.09
N PRO A 84 9.73 1.52 17.35
CA PRO A 84 8.83 2.29 18.21
C PRO A 84 8.35 3.62 17.61
N ASN A 85 9.18 4.32 16.83
CA ASN A 85 8.78 5.58 16.20
C ASN A 85 7.72 5.35 15.12
N ILE A 86 7.83 4.27 14.34
CA ILE A 86 6.80 3.87 13.37
C ILE A 86 5.50 3.56 14.11
N LEU A 87 5.56 2.80 15.20
CA LEU A 87 4.35 2.40 15.95
C LEU A 87 3.65 3.60 16.62
N ILE A 88 4.41 4.55 17.17
CA ILE A 88 3.86 5.80 17.74
C ILE A 88 3.17 6.61 16.66
N GLN A 89 3.83 6.85 15.52
CA GLN A 89 3.25 7.61 14.41
C GLN A 89 2.04 6.91 13.78
N ALA A 90 2.02 5.58 13.76
CA ALA A 90 0.84 4.81 13.36
C ALA A 90 -0.32 5.03 14.33
N GLY A 91 -0.05 5.12 15.64
CA GLY A 91 -1.03 5.50 16.64
C GLY A 91 -1.61 6.90 16.40
N GLU A 92 -0.74 7.89 16.15
CA GLU A 92 -1.15 9.26 15.82
C GLU A 92 -2.01 9.33 14.56
N LEU A 93 -1.63 8.58 13.51
CA LEU A 93 -2.40 8.50 12.27
C LEU A 93 -3.81 7.93 12.52
N ARG A 94 -3.91 6.88 13.34
CA ARG A 94 -5.19 6.23 13.67
C ARG A 94 -6.12 7.11 14.49
N SER A 95 -5.58 8.07 15.25
CA SER A 95 -6.38 9.03 16.02
C SER A 95 -7.03 10.13 15.15
N ALA A 96 -6.65 10.24 13.88
CA ALA A 96 -7.24 11.21 12.98
C ALA A 96 -8.72 10.88 12.68
N LYS A 97 -9.57 11.92 12.70
CA LYS A 97 -10.99 11.79 12.37
C LYS A 97 -11.18 11.82 10.86
N SER A 98 -11.69 10.73 10.30
CA SER A 98 -12.03 10.66 8.88
C SER A 98 -13.46 11.12 8.61
N THR A 99 -13.70 11.57 7.38
CA THR A 99 -15.02 11.88 6.84
C THR A 99 -15.29 10.98 5.64
N ASN A 100 -16.40 10.24 5.65
CA ASN A 100 -16.80 9.45 4.49
C ASN A 100 -17.32 10.41 3.39
N PRO A 101 -16.67 10.51 2.22
CA PRO A 101 -17.08 11.46 1.19
C PRO A 101 -18.41 11.10 0.50
N GLY A 102 -18.92 9.87 0.68
CA GLY A 102 -20.13 9.38 -0.01
C GLY A 102 -21.38 9.19 0.84
N ASP A 103 -21.36 9.57 2.13
CA ASP A 103 -22.49 9.36 3.04
C ASP A 103 -23.20 10.70 3.35
N PRO A 104 -24.50 10.84 3.03
CA PRO A 104 -25.27 12.05 3.28
C PRO A 104 -25.68 12.24 4.76
N ASN A 105 -25.57 11.21 5.59
CA ASN A 105 -25.78 11.31 7.04
C ASN A 105 -24.45 11.56 7.76
N PRO A 106 -24.41 12.17 8.96
CA PRO A 106 -23.15 12.43 9.67
C PRO A 106 -22.38 11.11 9.79
N PRO A 107 -21.25 10.96 9.07
CA PRO A 107 -20.73 9.64 8.80
C PRO A 107 -20.18 9.05 10.09
N ALA A 108 -20.41 7.74 10.29
CA ALA A 108 -19.65 6.99 11.27
C ALA A 108 -18.16 7.19 10.96
N GLN A 109 -17.43 7.83 11.87
CA GLN A 109 -16.00 8.07 11.72
C GLN A 109 -15.29 6.73 11.56
N ARG A 110 -14.52 6.58 10.48
CA ARG A 110 -13.71 5.38 10.26
C ARG A 110 -12.29 5.64 10.72
N ALA A 111 -11.73 4.72 11.49
CA ALA A 111 -10.31 4.71 11.72
C ALA A 111 -9.64 3.92 10.59
N ILE A 112 -8.43 4.33 10.21
CA ILE A 112 -7.54 3.44 9.45
C ILE A 112 -7.20 2.22 10.32
N ALA A 113 -7.13 1.03 9.70
CA ALA A 113 -6.79 -0.18 10.44
C ALA A 113 -5.34 -0.10 10.94
N THR A 114 -5.04 -0.82 12.02
CA THR A 114 -3.67 -0.84 12.59
C THR A 114 -2.62 -1.32 11.57
N PRO A 115 -2.83 -2.41 10.83
CA PRO A 115 -1.86 -2.85 9.82
C PRO A 115 -1.62 -1.80 8.73
N ASP A 116 -2.68 -1.24 8.14
CA ASP A 116 -2.59 -0.18 7.11
C ASP A 116 -1.83 1.04 7.61
N ALA A 117 -2.09 1.47 8.86
CA ALA A 117 -1.39 2.60 9.47
C ALA A 117 0.10 2.31 9.62
N ILE A 118 0.46 1.09 10.04
CA ILE A 118 1.85 0.66 10.13
C ILE A 118 2.50 0.64 8.74
N LEU A 119 1.84 0.09 7.72
CA LEU A 119 2.35 0.03 6.34
C LEU A 119 2.64 1.43 5.77
N LEU A 120 1.70 2.37 5.91
CA LEU A 120 1.87 3.74 5.44
C LEU A 120 3.00 4.48 6.17
N VAL A 121 3.10 4.32 7.50
CA VAL A 121 4.15 4.96 8.28
C VAL A 121 5.51 4.31 8.03
N SER A 122 5.58 2.99 7.85
CA SER A 122 6.81 2.32 7.42
C SER A 122 7.27 2.84 6.06
N THR A 123 6.35 3.13 5.15
CA THR A 123 6.68 3.74 3.84
C THR A 123 7.25 5.14 4.01
N LEU A 124 6.65 5.98 4.86
CA LEU A 124 7.21 7.29 5.22
C LEU A 124 8.61 7.15 5.82
N TRP A 125 8.83 6.14 6.66
CA TRP A 125 10.14 5.89 7.27
C TRP A 125 11.19 5.52 6.23
N VAL A 126 10.87 4.65 5.26
CA VAL A 126 11.78 4.34 4.14
C VAL A 126 12.09 5.60 3.32
N ARG A 127 11.06 6.39 3.00
CA ARG A 127 11.23 7.63 2.24
C ARG A 127 12.16 8.62 2.96
N ASP A 128 11.87 8.88 4.23
CA ASP A 128 12.46 9.99 4.97
C ASP A 128 13.78 9.59 5.65
N VAL A 129 13.87 8.38 6.20
CA VAL A 129 15.01 7.93 7.02
C VAL A 129 16.02 7.13 6.20
N LEU A 130 15.55 6.27 5.29
CA LEU A 130 16.45 5.59 4.34
C LEU A 130 16.76 6.44 3.11
N ASN A 131 16.22 7.66 3.05
CA ASN A 131 16.43 8.62 1.96
C ASN A 131 16.09 8.03 0.58
N VAL A 132 14.89 7.44 0.48
CA VAL A 132 14.32 6.88 -0.75
C VAL A 132 13.16 7.76 -1.22
N PRO A 133 13.43 8.99 -1.71
CA PRO A 133 12.39 10.00 -1.93
C PRO A 133 11.40 9.66 -3.05
N ASP A 134 11.77 8.74 -3.95
CA ASP A 134 10.97 8.30 -5.10
C ASP A 134 10.12 7.05 -4.82
N ILE A 135 10.00 6.63 -3.56
CA ILE A 135 9.26 5.42 -3.20
C ILE A 135 7.77 5.53 -3.55
N LEU A 136 7.27 4.52 -4.26
CA LEU A 136 5.85 4.38 -4.59
C LEU A 136 5.22 3.27 -3.75
N PHE A 137 4.12 3.58 -3.06
CA PHE A 137 3.35 2.59 -2.31
C PHE A 137 2.39 1.84 -3.24
N HIS A 138 2.61 0.54 -3.41
CA HIS A 138 1.71 -0.33 -4.16
C HIS A 138 0.66 -0.96 -3.26
N THR A 139 -0.61 -0.78 -3.63
CA THR A 139 -1.75 -1.42 -2.98
C THR A 139 -2.90 -1.58 -3.96
N THR A 140 -3.82 -2.50 -3.66
CA THR A 140 -5.10 -2.65 -4.36
C THR A 140 -6.30 -2.30 -3.49
N ASP A 141 -6.07 -1.73 -2.30
CA ASP A 141 -7.14 -1.33 -1.40
C ASP A 141 -7.83 -0.04 -1.85
N GLU A 142 -8.98 -0.20 -2.48
CA GLU A 142 -9.89 0.87 -2.87
C GLU A 142 -11.12 0.99 -1.95
N GLY A 143 -11.19 0.23 -0.85
CA GLY A 143 -12.32 0.29 0.10
C GLY A 143 -13.64 -0.31 -0.42
N LYS A 144 -13.63 -1.03 -1.54
CA LYS A 144 -14.82 -1.64 -2.17
C LYS A 144 -15.21 -3.01 -1.58
N GLY A 145 -14.55 -3.46 -0.52
CA GLY A 145 -14.83 -4.76 0.10
C GLY A 145 -16.16 -4.77 0.86
N LYS A 146 -17.01 -5.79 0.63
CA LYS A 146 -18.24 -6.04 1.42
C LYS A 146 -17.97 -6.55 2.86
N GLY A 147 -16.71 -6.64 3.29
CA GLY A 147 -16.29 -7.17 4.60
C GLY A 147 -15.89 -6.09 5.62
N TRP A 148 -15.14 -6.47 6.67
CA TRP A 148 -14.62 -5.51 7.67
C TRP A 148 -13.72 -4.43 7.04
N ALA A 149 -13.02 -4.75 5.95
CA ALA A 149 -12.27 -3.78 5.13
C ALA A 149 -13.16 -2.68 4.50
N GLY A 150 -14.46 -2.92 4.34
CA GLY A 150 -15.44 -1.90 3.98
C GLY A 150 -15.78 -0.93 5.11
N ARG A 151 -15.18 -1.08 6.30
CA ARG A 151 -15.35 -0.23 7.50
C ARG A 151 -14.11 0.57 7.87
N SER A 152 -12.97 0.36 7.22
CA SER A 152 -11.77 1.19 7.36
C SER A 152 -11.72 2.27 6.27
N VAL A 153 -10.76 3.17 6.41
CA VAL A 153 -10.42 4.14 5.36
C VAL A 153 -9.60 3.42 4.29
N PRO A 154 -9.97 3.51 2.99
CA PRO A 154 -9.18 2.95 1.91
C PRO A 154 -7.83 3.64 1.76
N ILE A 155 -6.83 2.88 1.31
CA ILE A 155 -5.50 3.42 1.05
C ILE A 155 -5.44 4.18 -0.29
N ILE A 156 -6.05 3.64 -1.36
CA ILE A 156 -6.23 4.38 -2.61
C ILE A 156 -7.30 5.44 -2.41
N GLY A 157 -6.97 6.70 -2.71
CA GLY A 157 -7.85 7.83 -2.47
C GLY A 157 -7.95 8.26 -1.00
N PHE A 158 -6.99 7.86 -0.15
CA PHE A 158 -6.92 8.20 1.28
C PHE A 158 -7.19 9.68 1.56
N GLU A 159 -6.64 10.57 0.72
CA GLU A 159 -6.77 12.02 0.84
C GLU A 159 -8.21 12.54 0.75
N ARG A 160 -9.14 11.76 0.16
CA ARG A 160 -10.57 12.10 0.09
C ARG A 160 -11.29 11.93 1.43
N TRP A 161 -10.75 11.07 2.28
CA TRP A 161 -11.28 10.82 3.62
C TRP A 161 -10.80 11.83 4.65
N TYR A 162 -9.81 12.65 4.29
CA TYR A 162 -9.26 13.71 5.13
C TYR A 162 -9.12 15.00 4.31
N PRO A 163 -10.17 15.82 4.24
CA PRO A 163 -10.10 17.15 3.64
C PRO A 163 -8.94 17.96 4.22
N GLU A 164 -8.29 18.80 3.40
CA GLU A 164 -7.07 19.52 3.81
C GLU A 164 -7.24 20.30 5.12
N ALA A 165 -8.39 20.93 5.31
CA ALA A 165 -8.74 21.69 6.52
C ALA A 165 -8.80 20.84 7.80
N THR A 166 -8.91 19.51 7.71
CA THR A 166 -9.02 18.60 8.86
C THR A 166 -7.79 17.73 9.07
N ARG A 167 -6.76 17.85 8.21
CA ARG A 167 -5.57 17.01 8.29
C ARG A 167 -4.73 17.36 9.51
N THR A 168 -4.39 16.34 10.28
CA THR A 168 -3.28 16.44 11.23
C THR A 168 -1.94 16.48 10.47
N PRO A 169 -0.82 16.84 11.12
CA PRO A 169 0.50 16.74 10.51
C PRO A 169 0.80 15.34 9.96
N MET A 170 0.42 14.28 10.70
CA MET A 170 0.64 12.90 10.27
C MET A 170 -0.19 12.52 9.04
N VAL A 171 -1.46 12.92 9.01
CA VAL A 171 -2.33 12.72 7.84
C VAL A 171 -1.77 13.45 6.62
N SER A 172 -1.26 14.68 6.79
CA SER A 172 -0.65 15.45 5.71
C SER A 172 0.59 14.75 5.15
N ARG A 173 1.44 14.20 6.02
CA ARG A 173 2.60 13.38 5.61
C ARG A 173 2.16 12.16 4.82
N VAL A 174 1.18 11.40 5.32
CA VAL A 174 0.66 10.23 4.60
C VAL A 174 0.06 10.64 3.25
N CYS A 175 -0.73 11.71 3.19
CA CYS A 175 -1.31 12.20 1.93
C CYS A 175 -0.25 12.55 0.88
N SER A 176 0.96 12.95 1.29
CA SER A 176 2.09 13.23 0.39
C SER A 176 2.75 12.00 -0.22
N LEU A 177 2.46 10.77 0.26
CA LEU A 177 2.95 9.55 -0.39
C LEU A 177 2.26 9.35 -1.74
N ARG A 178 3.03 8.92 -2.74
CA ARG A 178 2.47 8.37 -3.99
C ARG A 178 1.93 6.97 -3.69
N ARG A 179 0.67 6.70 -4.05
CA ARG A 179 -0.03 5.42 -3.82
C ARG A 179 -0.74 5.01 -5.10
N GLU A 180 -0.40 3.84 -5.63
CA GLU A 180 -0.94 3.36 -6.90
C GLU A 180 -1.14 1.85 -6.87
N GLN A 181 -1.94 1.34 -7.80
CA GLN A 181 -1.96 -0.10 -8.10
C GLN A 181 -0.69 -0.49 -8.86
N PRO A 182 -0.20 -1.72 -8.72
CA PRO A 182 0.89 -2.21 -9.55
C PRO A 182 0.43 -2.29 -11.01
N GLN A 183 0.98 -1.44 -11.89
CA GLN A 183 0.73 -1.43 -13.34
C GLN A 183 2.06 -1.53 -14.10
N HIS A 184 2.15 -2.39 -15.12
CA HIS A 184 3.36 -2.59 -15.93
C HIS A 184 3.10 -2.42 -17.45
N PRO A 185 3.98 -1.76 -18.22
CA PRO A 185 5.13 -0.99 -17.76
C PRO A 185 4.67 0.18 -16.88
N GLU A 186 5.54 0.64 -15.99
CA GLU A 186 5.20 1.80 -15.17
C GLU A 186 4.79 2.95 -16.11
N PRO A 187 3.65 3.62 -15.85
CA PRO A 187 3.26 4.78 -16.65
C PRO A 187 4.40 5.80 -16.66
N THR A 188 4.97 6.06 -17.84
CA THR A 188 5.94 7.15 -17.99
C THR A 188 5.25 8.45 -17.60
N LEU A 189 5.93 9.28 -16.80
CA LEU A 189 5.46 10.61 -16.38
C LEU A 189 5.47 11.60 -17.56
N GLU A 190 4.73 11.28 -18.62
CA GLU A 190 4.33 12.23 -19.65
C GLU A 190 2.81 12.38 -19.54
N GLY A 191 2.35 13.28 -18.66
CA GLY A 191 0.99 13.81 -18.73
C GLY A 191 0.08 13.68 -17.50
N ILE A 192 0.52 13.13 -16.37
CA ILE A 192 -0.31 13.17 -15.14
C ILE A 192 -0.09 14.52 -14.43
N VAL A 193 -0.90 15.50 -14.84
CA VAL A 193 -1.13 16.72 -14.06
C VAL A 193 -1.64 16.29 -12.69
N VAL A 194 -0.90 16.63 -11.63
CA VAL A 194 -1.37 16.55 -10.24
C VAL A 194 -2.43 17.62 -10.02
N HIS A 195 -3.61 17.42 -10.59
CA HIS A 195 -4.85 18.06 -10.18
C HIS A 195 -5.95 17.03 -10.36
N GLY A 196 -6.45 16.50 -9.25
CA GLY A 196 -7.64 15.69 -9.23
C GLY A 196 -8.76 16.42 -9.96
N ARG A 197 -9.09 15.95 -11.17
CA ARG A 197 -10.37 16.19 -11.82
C ARG A 197 -10.98 14.83 -12.08
N PHE A 198 -11.70 14.35 -11.08
CA PHE A 198 -12.76 13.39 -11.32
C PHE A 198 -14.03 14.18 -11.65
N PRO A 199 -14.91 13.65 -12.52
CA PRO A 199 -16.15 14.34 -12.89
C PRO A 199 -16.99 14.61 -11.65
N GLN A 200 -17.47 15.84 -11.53
CA GLN A 200 -18.49 16.22 -10.55
C GLN A 200 -19.76 15.40 -10.84
N PRO A 201 -20.39 14.78 -9.84
CA PRO A 201 -21.70 14.20 -10.04
C PRO A 201 -22.69 15.30 -10.44
N GLN A 202 -23.47 15.02 -11.49
CA GLN A 202 -24.57 15.87 -11.96
C GLN A 202 -25.68 15.99 -10.91
#